data_AF-A0A523H0V3-F1
#
_entry.id   AF-A0A523H0V3-F1
#
_cell.length_a   1.000
_cell.length_b   1.000
_cell.length_c   1.000
_cell.angle_alpha   90.00
_cell.angle_beta   90.00
_cell.angle_gamma   90.00
#
_symmetry.space_group_name_H-M   'P 1'
#
loop_
_entity.id
_entity.type
_entity.pdbx_description
1 polymer ?
#
loop_
_entity_poly.entity_id
_entity_poly.type
_entity_poly.pdbx_seq_one_letter_code
_entity_poly.pdbx_strand_id
1 'polypeptide(L)'
;MEGTKSNIIDYFSVVVKWRKLIFVNFIVVCIITAIISLILPKTFSANSTILPPTNEADAFGLSSLIGNLPLGALGFGGVSEETYTFMAILHSRTIMEAIAKKFALMQRYDYENMEYTVEELRENVIVEINEDGTITLS
;
A
#
# COMPACT_ATOMS: atom_id res chain seq x y z
N MET A 1 -10.72 6.59 59.26
CA MET A 1 -10.90 8.05 59.19
C MET A 1 -9.57 8.59 58.72
N GLU A 2 -9.35 9.18 57.55
CA GLU A 2 -10.22 9.80 56.54
C GLU A 2 -9.60 9.56 55.16
N GLY A 3 -10.46 9.30 54.17
CA GLY A 3 -10.05 8.97 52.81
C GLY A 3 -9.50 10.18 52.05
N THR A 4 -8.43 9.92 51.32
CA THR A 4 -7.97 10.51 50.06
C THR A 4 -8.94 11.50 49.41
N LYS A 5 -8.99 12.75 49.88
CA LYS A 5 -9.82 13.82 49.29
C LYS A 5 -9.03 15.02 48.76
N SER A 6 -7.71 14.88 48.65
CA SER A 6 -6.85 15.86 47.99
C SER A 6 -6.08 15.10 46.94
N ASN A 7 -6.45 15.22 45.66
CA ASN A 7 -5.53 14.98 44.53
C ASN A 7 -6.16 15.24 43.15
N ILE A 8 -7.48 15.24 42.98
CA ILE A 8 -8.07 15.43 41.63
C ILE A 8 -8.47 16.90 41.38
N ILE A 9 -9.12 17.53 42.35
CA ILE A 9 -9.62 18.92 42.22
C ILE A 9 -8.46 19.93 42.24
N ASP A 10 -7.41 19.63 42.99
CA ASP A 10 -6.23 20.49 43.10
C ASP A 10 -5.37 20.46 41.81
N TYR A 11 -5.25 19.28 41.17
CA TYR A 11 -4.66 19.17 39.84
C TYR A 11 -5.49 19.95 38.79
N PHE A 12 -6.81 19.90 38.87
CA PHE A 12 -7.69 20.67 37.98
C PHE A 12 -7.50 22.19 38.15
N SER A 13 -7.32 22.65 39.39
CA SER A 13 -6.97 24.05 39.72
C SER A 13 -5.63 24.48 39.11
N VAL A 14 -4.60 23.62 39.18
CA VAL A 14 -3.28 23.89 38.58
C VAL A 14 -3.36 23.99 37.05
N VAL A 15 -4.13 23.10 36.39
CA VAL A 15 -4.38 23.14 34.95
C VAL A 15 -5.10 24.43 34.54
N VAL A 16 -6.12 24.86 35.30
CA VAL A 16 -6.86 26.11 35.03
C VAL A 16 -5.96 27.33 35.23
N LYS A 17 -5.07 27.32 36.23
CA LYS A 17 -4.11 28.40 36.48
C LYS A 17 -3.08 28.54 35.35
N TRP A 18 -2.68 27.42 34.74
CA TRP A 18 -1.72 27.36 33.62
C TRP A 18 -2.38 27.23 32.24
N ARG A 19 -3.71 27.39 32.15
CA ARG A 19 -4.47 27.23 30.90
C ARG A 19 -3.93 28.05 29.74
N LYS A 20 -3.39 29.24 30.01
CA LYS A 20 -2.77 30.10 28.99
C LYS A 20 -1.49 29.48 28.44
N LEU A 21 -0.65 28.88 29.29
CA LEU A 21 0.56 28.17 28.83
C LEU A 21 0.22 26.93 28.02
N ILE A 22 -0.79 26.15 28.46
CA ILE A 22 -1.25 24.97 27.73
C ILE A 22 -1.83 25.37 26.36
N PHE A 23 -2.65 26.42 26.32
CA PHE A 23 -3.25 26.91 25.09
C PHE A 23 -2.22 27.48 24.12
N VAL A 24 -1.22 28.22 24.62
CA VAL A 24 -0.10 28.72 23.80
C VAL A 24 0.72 27.55 23.25
N ASN A 25 1.05 26.54 24.07
CA ASN A 25 1.77 25.36 23.59
C ASN A 25 0.96 24.61 22.52
N PHE A 26 -0.33 24.42 22.75
CA PHE A 26 -1.23 23.80 21.78
C PHE A 26 -1.27 24.55 20.46
N ILE A 27 -1.40 25.89 20.50
CA ILE A 27 -1.36 26.73 19.29
C ILE A 27 -0.01 26.59 18.58
N VAL A 28 1.11 26.61 19.32
CA VAL A 28 2.45 26.46 18.72
C VAL A 28 2.58 25.11 18.02
N VAL A 29 2.16 24.02 18.66
CA VAL A 29 2.16 22.68 18.05
C VAL A 29 1.25 22.64 16.83
N CYS A 30 0.04 23.20 16.89
CA CYS A 30 -0.86 23.29 15.74
C CYS A 30 -0.23 24.05 14.56
N ILE A 31 0.42 25.19 14.82
CA ILE A 31 1.08 25.98 13.78
C ILE A 31 2.25 25.19 13.18
N ILE A 32 3.08 24.56 14.00
CA ILE A 32 4.20 23.73 13.52
C ILE A 32 3.67 22.59 12.64
N THR A 33 2.66 21.86 13.10
CA THR A 33 2.03 20.78 12.33
C THR A 33 1.43 21.29 11.01
N ALA A 34 0.78 22.45 11.02
CA ALA A 34 0.23 23.04 9.80
C ALA A 34 1.32 23.43 8.80
N ILE A 35 2.44 24.00 9.27
CA ILE A 35 3.60 24.33 8.42
C ILE A 35 4.18 23.05 7.81
N ILE A 36 4.40 22.01 8.62
CA ILE A 36 4.92 20.72 8.14
C ILE A 36 3.98 20.11 7.09
N SER A 37 2.67 20.12 7.36
CA SER A 37 1.66 19.60 6.44
C SER A 37 1.62 20.35 5.10
N LEU A 38 1.99 21.63 5.08
CA LEU A 38 1.98 22.44 3.86
C LEU A 38 3.26 22.25 3.03
N ILE A 39 4.37 21.89 3.69
CA ILE A 39 5.65 21.56 3.03
C ILE A 39 5.62 20.13 2.46
N LEU A 40 4.88 19.22 3.11
CA LEU A 40 4.82 17.83 2.69
C LEU A 40 4.20 17.71 1.28
N PRO A 41 4.91 17.09 0.31
CA PRO A 41 4.38 16.93 -1.03
C PRO A 41 3.18 15.98 -1.03
N LYS A 42 2.15 16.37 -1.77
CA LYS A 42 1.00 15.51 -2.07
C LYS A 42 1.47 14.29 -2.87
N THR A 43 1.45 13.12 -2.25
CA THR A 43 1.69 11.82 -2.89
C THR A 43 0.38 11.27 -3.43
N PHE A 44 0.41 10.69 -4.63
CA PHE A 44 -0.74 10.08 -5.29
C PHE A 44 -0.40 8.62 -5.56
N SER A 45 -1.29 7.69 -5.18
CA SER A 45 -1.20 6.26 -5.51
C SER A 45 -2.35 5.90 -6.45
N ALA A 46 -2.06 5.02 -7.40
CA ALA A 46 -2.98 4.59 -8.45
C ALA A 46 -3.19 3.08 -8.35
N ASN A 47 -4.42 2.67 -8.07
CA ASN A 47 -4.76 1.25 -7.89
C ASN A 47 -5.30 0.65 -9.19
N SER A 48 -4.79 -0.51 -9.59
CA SER A 48 -5.28 -1.28 -10.73
C SER A 48 -5.40 -2.76 -10.36
N THR A 49 -6.54 -3.37 -10.68
CA THR A 49 -6.84 -4.77 -10.36
C THR A 49 -6.97 -5.57 -11.65
N ILE A 50 -6.17 -6.63 -11.80
CA ILE A 50 -6.02 -7.42 -13.03
C ILE A 50 -6.32 -8.89 -12.72
N LEU A 51 -7.24 -9.49 -13.47
CA LEU A 51 -7.50 -10.93 -13.44
C LEU A 51 -6.60 -11.64 -14.45
N PRO A 52 -5.67 -12.52 -14.02
CA PRO A 52 -4.83 -13.29 -14.94
C PRO A 52 -5.66 -14.24 -15.80
N PRO A 53 -5.26 -14.49 -17.06
CA PRO A 53 -5.97 -15.42 -17.91
C PRO A 53 -5.87 -16.83 -17.32
N THR A 54 -7.01 -17.43 -17.00
CA THR A 54 -7.08 -18.86 -16.71
C THR A 54 -6.98 -19.61 -18.03
N ASN A 55 -5.98 -20.48 -18.18
CA ASN A 55 -5.88 -21.34 -19.35
C ASN A 55 -7.15 -22.21 -19.43
N GLU A 56 -8.01 -21.95 -20.43
CA GLU A 56 -9.03 -22.90 -20.86
C GLU A 56 -8.28 -24.10 -21.48
N ALA A 57 -7.82 -25.03 -20.64
CA ALA A 57 -7.20 -26.25 -21.10
C ALA A 57 -8.21 -27.03 -21.95
N ASP A 58 -7.85 -27.24 -23.21
CA ASP A 58 -8.50 -28.07 -24.23
C ASP A 58 -9.61 -29.00 -23.71
N ALA A 59 -10.85 -28.68 -24.07
CA ALA A 59 -12.07 -29.38 -23.67
C ALA A 59 -12.29 -30.75 -24.36
N PHE A 60 -11.24 -31.51 -24.68
CA PHE A 60 -11.34 -32.78 -25.44
C PHE A 60 -10.66 -33.99 -24.77
N GLY A 61 -10.89 -34.19 -23.47
CA GLY A 61 -10.52 -35.44 -22.81
C GLY A 61 -11.34 -35.68 -21.54
N LEU A 62 -11.44 -36.93 -21.09
CA LEU A 62 -12.11 -37.34 -19.84
C LEU A 62 -11.67 -36.53 -18.60
N SER A 63 -10.52 -35.86 -18.67
CA SER A 63 -10.03 -34.87 -17.70
C SER A 63 -10.97 -33.65 -17.53
N SER A 64 -11.79 -33.31 -18.52
CA SER A 64 -12.75 -32.19 -18.45
C SER A 64 -13.96 -32.47 -17.55
N LEU A 65 -14.26 -33.74 -17.26
CA LEU A 65 -15.32 -34.12 -16.32
C LEU A 65 -14.86 -34.01 -14.86
N ILE A 66 -13.55 -34.17 -14.61
CA ILE A 66 -12.94 -34.00 -13.28
C ILE A 66 -12.51 -32.53 -13.07
N GLY A 67 -12.04 -31.86 -14.13
CA GLY A 67 -11.67 -30.44 -14.11
C GLY A 67 -12.86 -29.46 -14.08
N ASN A 68 -14.07 -29.90 -14.42
CA ASN A 68 -15.30 -29.13 -14.26
C ASN A 68 -15.91 -29.22 -12.85
N LEU A 69 -15.28 -29.91 -11.89
CA LEU A 69 -15.61 -29.61 -10.50
C LEU A 69 -15.19 -28.17 -10.25
N PRO A 70 -16.11 -27.27 -9.85
CA PRO A 70 -15.74 -25.93 -9.50
C PRO A 70 -14.88 -26.03 -8.24
N LEU A 71 -13.56 -26.02 -8.42
CA LEU A 71 -12.58 -25.94 -7.33
C LEU A 71 -12.86 -24.70 -6.45
N GLY A 72 -13.50 -23.68 -7.02
CA GLY A 72 -14.03 -22.52 -6.30
C GLY A 72 -15.20 -22.79 -5.34
N ALA A 73 -15.97 -23.86 -5.52
CA ALA A 73 -17.07 -24.20 -4.60
C ALA A 73 -16.59 -24.90 -3.30
N LEU A 74 -15.34 -25.36 -3.29
CA LEU A 74 -14.72 -26.13 -2.20
C LEU A 74 -13.72 -25.28 -1.39
N GLY A 75 -13.64 -23.97 -1.65
CA GLY A 75 -12.66 -23.08 -1.00
C GLY A 75 -11.20 -23.38 -1.40
N PHE A 76 -11.00 -24.15 -2.46
CA PHE A 76 -9.70 -24.54 -3.00
C PHE A 76 -9.30 -23.68 -4.22
N GLY A 77 -9.74 -22.42 -4.24
CA GLY A 77 -9.28 -21.40 -5.19
C GLY A 77 -7.86 -20.97 -4.82
N GLY A 78 -6.89 -21.85 -5.03
CA GLY A 78 -5.48 -21.50 -4.92
C GLY A 78 -5.10 -20.54 -6.04
N VAL A 79 -4.25 -19.57 -5.72
CA VAL A 79 -3.56 -18.72 -6.70
C VAL A 79 -2.99 -19.63 -7.80
N SER A 80 -3.39 -19.40 -9.05
CA SER A 80 -3.01 -20.27 -10.16
C SER A 80 -1.54 -20.06 -10.54
N GLU A 81 -0.92 -21.06 -11.18
CA GLU A 81 0.47 -20.96 -11.66
C GLU A 81 0.62 -19.80 -12.67
N GLU A 82 -0.44 -19.51 -13.42
CA GLU A 82 -0.54 -18.37 -14.32
C GLU A 82 -0.48 -17.03 -13.56
N THR A 83 -1.15 -16.91 -12.41
CA THR A 83 -1.09 -15.70 -11.56
C THR A 83 0.34 -15.45 -11.07
N TYR A 84 1.05 -16.48 -10.61
CA TYR A 84 2.46 -16.35 -10.21
C TYR A 84 3.38 -16.00 -11.39
N THR A 85 3.14 -16.57 -12.57
CA THR A 85 3.89 -16.25 -13.78
C THR A 85 3.67 -14.79 -14.18
N PHE A 86 2.43 -14.31 -14.13
CA PHE A 86 2.10 -12.93 -14.46
C PHE A 86 2.72 -11.95 -13.44
N MET A 87 2.69 -12.28 -12.15
CA MET A 87 3.39 -11.53 -11.11
C MET A 87 4.91 -11.48 -11.38
N ALA A 88 5.53 -12.61 -11.75
CA ALA A 88 6.96 -12.65 -12.07
C ALA A 88 7.30 -11.76 -13.28
N ILE A 89 6.42 -11.69 -14.28
CA ILE A 89 6.57 -10.77 -15.41
C ILE A 89 6.49 -9.32 -14.95
N LEU A 90 5.52 -8.97 -14.09
CA LEU A 90 5.38 -7.61 -13.55
C LEU A 90 6.62 -7.17 -12.73
N HIS A 91 7.24 -8.10 -12.00
CA HIS A 91 8.47 -7.84 -11.25
C HIS A 91 9.76 -7.87 -12.09
N SER A 92 9.67 -8.23 -13.37
CA SER A 92 10.82 -8.38 -14.26
C SER A 92 11.53 -7.05 -14.49
N ARG A 93 12.86 -7.06 -14.33
CA ARG A 93 13.72 -5.89 -14.58
C ARG A 93 13.50 -5.30 -15.97
N THR A 94 13.37 -6.14 -16.99
CA THR A 94 13.18 -5.67 -18.37
C THR A 94 11.89 -4.88 -18.56
N ILE A 95 10.81 -5.32 -17.88
CA ILE A 95 9.52 -4.62 -17.89
C ILE A 95 9.64 -3.29 -17.16
N MET A 96 10.26 -3.28 -15.97
CA MET A 96 10.48 -2.06 -15.19
C MET A 96 11.34 -1.03 -15.94
N GLU A 97 12.43 -1.47 -16.60
CA GLU A 97 13.24 -0.59 -17.44
C GLU A 97 12.45 -0.01 -18.63
N ALA A 98 11.59 -0.83 -19.26
CA ALA A 98 10.74 -0.36 -20.35
C ALA A 98 9.71 0.68 -19.87
N ILE A 99 9.10 0.46 -18.70
CA ILE A 99 8.19 1.42 -18.05
C ILE A 99 8.95 2.70 -17.69
N ALA A 100 10.12 2.58 -17.06
CA ALA A 100 10.95 3.71 -16.67
C ALA A 100 11.34 4.59 -17.88
N LYS A 101 11.69 3.96 -19.01
CA LYS A 101 11.96 4.67 -20.27
C LYS A 101 10.70 5.30 -20.85
N LYS A 102 9.57 4.57 -20.89
CA LYS A 102 8.30 5.05 -21.47
C LYS A 102 7.77 6.30 -20.76
N PHE A 103 7.90 6.36 -19.44
CA PHE A 103 7.44 7.50 -18.63
C PHE A 103 8.57 8.48 -18.25
N ALA A 104 9.75 8.33 -18.84
CA ALA A 104 10.93 9.18 -18.57
C ALA A 104 11.24 9.33 -17.06
N LEU A 105 11.16 8.24 -16.31
CA LEU A 105 11.29 8.25 -14.85
C LEU A 105 12.67 8.70 -14.36
N MET A 106 13.72 8.49 -15.16
CA MET A 106 15.06 9.01 -14.85
C MET A 106 15.05 10.53 -14.65
N GLN A 107 14.35 11.28 -15.51
CA GLN A 107 14.21 12.73 -15.36
C GLN A 107 13.27 13.10 -14.21
N ARG A 108 12.24 12.27 -13.96
CA ARG A 108 11.27 12.54 -12.89
C ARG A 108 11.85 12.33 -11.49
N TYR A 109 12.79 11.38 -11.35
CA TYR A 109 13.49 11.06 -10.12
C TYR A 109 14.87 11.71 -10.00
N ASP A 110 15.32 12.42 -11.05
CA ASP A 110 16.63 13.08 -11.11
C ASP A 110 17.81 12.11 -10.93
N TYR A 111 17.70 10.91 -11.53
CA TYR A 111 18.75 9.89 -11.51
C TYR A 111 19.44 9.79 -12.88
N GLU A 112 20.77 9.80 -12.87
CA GLU A 112 21.58 9.59 -14.09
C GLU A 112 21.71 8.12 -14.48
N ASN A 113 21.46 7.20 -13.55
CA ASN A 113 21.61 5.77 -13.76
C ASN A 113 20.24 5.05 -13.71
N MET A 114 20.02 4.22 -14.74
CA MET A 114 18.82 3.40 -14.87
C MET A 114 18.64 2.42 -13.71
N GLU A 115 19.74 1.91 -13.13
CA GLU A 115 19.68 0.96 -12.02
C GLU A 115 18.93 1.57 -10.82
N TYR A 116 19.34 2.76 -10.36
CA TYR A 116 18.68 3.48 -9.27
C TYR A 116 17.24 3.84 -9.62
N THR A 117 16.97 4.15 -10.88
CA THR A 117 15.59 4.47 -11.32
C THR A 117 14.68 3.25 -11.22
N VAL A 118 15.17 2.07 -11.60
CA VAL A 118 14.42 0.82 -11.52
C VAL A 118 14.25 0.37 -10.07
N GLU A 119 15.27 0.57 -9.23
CA GLU A 119 15.21 0.28 -7.80
C GLU A 119 14.14 1.15 -7.11
N GLU A 120 14.18 2.46 -7.32
CA GLU A 120 13.16 3.40 -6.84
C GLU A 120 11.76 3.06 -7.38
N LEU A 121 11.64 2.74 -8.68
CA LEU A 121 10.36 2.32 -9.26
C LEU A 121 9.82 1.06 -8.59
N ARG A 122 10.69 0.08 -8.29
CA ARG A 122 10.28 -1.17 -7.65
C ARG A 122 9.82 -0.94 -6.21
N GLU A 123 10.43 -0.02 -5.47
CA GLU A 123 9.99 0.33 -4.12
C GLU A 123 8.65 1.08 -4.12
N ASN A 124 8.37 1.84 -5.17
CA ASN A 124 7.13 2.61 -5.31
C ASN A 124 5.95 1.82 -5.95
N VAL A 125 6.16 0.58 -6.40
CA VAL A 125 5.11 -0.26 -7.00
C VAL A 125 4.85 -1.46 -6.10
N ILE A 126 3.67 -1.52 -5.51
CA ILE A 126 3.25 -2.63 -4.66
C ILE A 126 2.39 -3.57 -5.49
N VAL A 127 2.72 -4.86 -5.49
CA VAL A 127 1.97 -5.91 -6.18
C VAL A 127 1.47 -6.91 -5.15
N GLU A 128 0.15 -7.05 -5.05
CA GLU A 128 -0.51 -7.95 -4.12
C GLU A 128 -1.37 -8.97 -4.87
N ILE A 129 -1.31 -10.22 -4.44
CA ILE A 129 -2.20 -11.28 -4.92
C ILE A 129 -3.34 -11.42 -3.91
N ASN A 130 -4.55 -11.24 -4.38
CA ASN A 130 -5.75 -11.40 -3.59
C ASN A 130 -6.15 -12.89 -3.52
N GLU A 131 -6.88 -13.26 -2.48
CA GLU A 131 -7.37 -14.64 -2.26
C GLU A 131 -8.31 -15.12 -3.38
N ASP A 132 -8.88 -14.20 -4.15
CA ASP A 132 -9.72 -14.48 -5.31
C ASP A 132 -8.92 -14.77 -6.61
N GLY A 133 -7.58 -14.77 -6.54
CA GLY A 133 -6.69 -15.01 -7.67
C GLY A 133 -6.35 -13.78 -8.50
N THR A 134 -6.85 -12.60 -8.11
CA THR A 134 -6.63 -11.33 -8.82
C THR A 134 -5.35 -10.62 -8.35
N ILE A 135 -4.67 -9.91 -9.24
CA ILE A 135 -3.47 -9.12 -8.92
C ILE A 135 -3.85 -7.64 -8.79
N THR A 136 -3.57 -7.04 -7.63
CA THR A 136 -3.68 -5.58 -7.42
C THR A 136 -2.31 -4.94 -7.51
N LEU A 137 -2.20 -3.85 -8.27
CA LEU A 137 -1.04 -2.97 -8.32
C LEU A 137 -1.40 -1.60 -7.72
N SER A 138 -0.52 -1.03 -6.89
CA SER A 138 -0.71 0.27 -6.22
C SER A 138 0.54 1.14 -6.16
#